data_AF-A0A511MZM5-F1
#
_entry.id   AF-A0A511MZM5-F1
#
_cell.length_a   1.000
_cell.length_b   1.000
_cell.length_c   1.000
_cell.angle_alpha   90.00
_cell.angle_beta   90.00
_cell.angle_gamma   90.00
#
_symmetry.space_group_name_H-M   'P 1'
#
loop_
_entity.id
_entity.type
_entity.pdbx_description
1 polymer ?
#
loop_
_entity_poly.entity_id
_entity_poly.type
_entity_poly.pdbx_seq_one_letter_code
_entity_poly.pdbx_strand_id
1 'polypeptide(L)'
;MGHRANFILIQEGQTFCFTDRWSGINIPNLTFWGEHLTLQHLDVQHAVVPEFLRDSLWCEGGFLLNRDQKALVFHFDYWSVDAEPLVDLNGKMYHWDIFTEFPLLVRCYLDMVRACWPGWTIKFAQTVDFCCPQGFEFDVEKIPEKEMEVTAEQVLDFPLGKTEIYLKFAELLLMDQRFDFRMVAQQVLQTHPQAELAVDYFKAPSQIPGMRDREEIMRQVLRVVLED
;
A
#
# COMPACT_ATOMS: atom_id res chain seq x y z
N MET A 1 -12.63 18.33 -3.51
CA MET A 1 -13.21 17.06 -3.01
C MET A 1 -12.06 16.22 -2.51
N GLY A 2 -12.20 15.48 -1.40
CA GLY A 2 -11.08 14.76 -0.79
C GLY A 2 -10.98 13.31 -1.27
N HIS A 3 -9.78 12.74 -1.17
CA HIS A 3 -9.47 11.35 -1.52
C HIS A 3 -9.99 10.38 -0.47
N ARG A 4 -11.24 9.96 -0.61
CA ARG A 4 -11.95 9.21 0.41
C ARG A 4 -11.68 7.71 0.30
N ALA A 5 -11.57 7.06 1.45
CA ALA A 5 -11.38 5.62 1.52
C ALA A 5 -12.28 4.97 2.57
N ASN A 6 -12.51 3.67 2.36
CA ASN A 6 -13.11 2.76 3.32
C ASN A 6 -12.07 1.74 3.78
N PHE A 7 -12.02 1.45 5.08
CA PHE A 7 -11.19 0.37 5.61
C PHE A 7 -12.06 -0.60 6.39
N ILE A 8 -11.84 -1.88 6.17
CA ILE A 8 -12.53 -2.96 6.87
C ILE A 8 -11.47 -3.84 7.54
N LEU A 9 -11.60 -4.07 8.83
CA LEU A 9 -10.78 -5.00 9.59
C LEU A 9 -11.65 -6.15 10.07
N ILE A 10 -11.23 -7.38 9.79
CA ILE A 10 -11.81 -8.58 10.37
C ILE A 10 -10.78 -9.19 11.32
N GLN A 11 -11.15 -9.32 12.59
CA GLN A 11 -10.31 -9.92 13.62
C GLN A 11 -11.19 -10.60 14.66
N GLU A 12 -10.83 -11.83 15.04
CA GLU A 12 -11.53 -12.63 16.05
C GLU A 12 -13.02 -12.82 15.70
N GLY A 13 -13.32 -12.96 14.41
CA GLY A 13 -14.68 -13.07 13.87
C GLY A 13 -15.51 -11.78 13.97
N GLN A 14 -14.91 -10.66 14.35
CA GLN A 14 -15.55 -9.35 14.42
C GLN A 14 -15.14 -8.46 13.26
N THR A 15 -16.08 -7.65 12.78
CA THR A 15 -15.86 -6.68 11.69
C THR A 15 -15.86 -5.27 12.23
N PHE A 16 -14.81 -4.52 11.91
CA PHE A 16 -14.65 -3.11 12.22
C PHE A 16 -14.53 -2.31 10.93
N CYS A 17 -15.34 -1.27 10.80
CA CYS A 17 -15.37 -0.42 9.62
C CYS A 17 -14.80 0.95 9.96
N PHE A 18 -14.06 1.54 9.03
CA PHE A 18 -13.48 2.87 9.15
C PHE A 18 -13.64 3.63 7.83
N THR A 19 -13.66 4.96 7.89
CA THR A 19 -13.65 5.80 6.69
C THR A 19 -12.80 7.03 6.94
N ASP A 20 -12.01 7.42 5.94
CA ASP A 20 -11.21 8.63 5.99
C ASP A 20 -11.38 9.47 4.72
N ARG A 21 -11.23 10.79 4.84
CA ARG A 21 -11.49 11.75 3.73
C ARG A 21 -10.27 12.06 2.87
N TRP A 22 -9.09 11.60 3.24
CA TRP A 22 -7.82 11.92 2.58
C TRP A 22 -6.91 10.70 2.38
N SER A 23 -7.36 9.51 2.73
CA SER A 23 -6.53 8.32 2.72
C SER A 23 -6.63 7.48 1.45
N GLY A 24 -7.51 7.81 0.49
CA GLY A 24 -7.55 7.12 -0.82
C GLY A 24 -6.18 7.11 -1.50
N ILE A 25 -5.52 8.26 -1.54
CA ILE A 25 -4.15 8.43 -2.07
C ILE A 25 -3.05 7.83 -1.20
N ASN A 26 -3.39 7.37 0.02
CA ASN A 26 -2.43 6.84 0.99
C ASN A 26 -2.50 5.31 1.10
N ILE A 27 -3.50 4.66 0.49
CA ILE A 27 -3.62 3.20 0.47
C ILE A 27 -2.34 2.53 -0.07
N PRO A 28 -1.67 3.03 -1.12
CA PRO A 28 -0.41 2.44 -1.56
C PRO A 28 0.62 2.41 -0.43
N ASN A 29 0.76 3.50 0.31
CA ASN A 29 1.69 3.54 1.43
C ASN A 29 1.24 2.62 2.56
N LEU A 30 -0.04 2.72 2.96
CA LEU A 30 -0.63 1.94 4.03
C LEU A 30 -0.46 0.44 3.80
N THR A 31 -0.65 -0.02 2.58
CA THR A 31 -0.50 -1.43 2.20
C THR A 31 0.96 -1.79 1.97
N PHE A 32 1.83 -0.91 1.50
CA PHE A 32 3.27 -1.19 1.44
C PHE A 32 3.92 -1.36 2.83
N TRP A 33 3.36 -0.73 3.87
CA TRP A 33 3.93 -0.75 5.22
C TRP A 33 3.86 -2.09 5.97
N GLY A 34 3.14 -3.08 5.45
CA GLY A 34 2.99 -4.38 6.09
C GLY A 34 1.97 -4.39 7.23
N GLU A 35 1.62 -5.59 7.71
CA GLU A 35 0.55 -5.85 8.69
C GLU A 35 0.58 -4.90 9.89
N HIS A 36 1.73 -4.80 10.56
CA HIS A 36 1.81 -4.12 11.85
C HIS A 36 1.46 -2.63 11.74
N LEU A 37 2.01 -1.94 10.75
CA LEU A 37 1.78 -0.51 10.57
C LEU A 37 0.40 -0.21 10.00
N THR A 38 -0.12 -1.04 9.10
CA THR A 38 -1.49 -0.90 8.61
C THR A 38 -2.49 -1.00 9.76
N LEU A 39 -2.30 -1.95 10.67
CA LEU A 39 -3.15 -2.12 11.85
C LEU A 39 -3.05 -0.93 12.80
N GLN A 40 -1.84 -0.47 13.11
CA GLN A 40 -1.65 0.69 13.97
C GLN A 40 -2.34 1.95 13.40
N HIS A 41 -2.32 2.12 12.07
CA HIS A 41 -3.05 3.21 11.42
C HIS A 41 -4.56 3.11 11.65
N LEU A 42 -5.12 1.90 11.71
CA LEU A 42 -6.53 1.69 12.04
C LEU A 42 -6.83 1.86 13.53
N ASP A 43 -5.91 1.48 14.41
CA ASP A 43 -6.08 1.56 15.88
C ASP A 43 -6.32 3.00 16.36
N VAL A 44 -5.78 3.99 15.65
CA VAL A 44 -5.97 5.42 15.98
C VAL A 44 -7.21 6.03 15.32
N GLN A 45 -7.92 5.28 14.47
CA GLN A 45 -9.16 5.73 13.85
C GLN A 45 -10.38 5.34 14.68
N HIS A 46 -11.46 6.10 14.54
CA HIS A 46 -12.73 5.75 15.14
C HIS A 46 -13.50 4.82 14.21
N ALA A 47 -13.81 3.62 14.70
CA ALA A 47 -14.70 2.71 14.00
C ALA A 47 -16.08 3.36 13.80
N VAL A 48 -16.68 3.08 12.65
CA VAL A 48 -18.03 3.51 12.26
C VAL A 48 -18.90 2.28 12.03
N VAL A 49 -20.22 2.46 12.11
CA VAL A 49 -21.12 1.40 11.66
C VAL A 49 -21.07 1.28 10.13
N PRO A 50 -21.30 0.09 9.55
CA PRO A 50 -21.15 -0.14 8.10
C PRO A 50 -21.92 0.83 7.20
N GLU A 51 -23.07 1.35 7.65
CA GLU A 51 -23.89 2.32 6.94
C GLU A 51 -23.21 3.68 6.70
N PHE A 52 -22.12 3.96 7.42
CA PHE A 52 -21.28 5.15 7.21
C PHE A 52 -20.12 4.94 6.25
N LEU A 53 -19.90 3.71 5.76
CA LEU A 53 -18.96 3.48 4.67
C LEU A 53 -19.42 4.23 3.42
N ARG A 54 -18.45 4.69 2.63
CA ARG A 54 -18.71 5.40 1.37
C ARG A 54 -19.29 4.45 0.34
N ASP A 55 -20.23 4.97 -0.46
CA ASP A 55 -20.72 4.29 -1.66
C ASP A 55 -19.70 4.38 -2.80
N SER A 56 -20.02 3.76 -3.93
CA SER A 56 -19.16 3.75 -5.12
C SER A 56 -19.03 5.10 -5.83
N LEU A 57 -19.82 6.11 -5.44
CA LEU A 57 -19.67 7.45 -6.00
C LEU A 57 -18.59 8.25 -5.24
N TRP A 58 -18.44 7.98 -3.94
CA TRP A 58 -17.55 8.73 -3.06
C TRP A 58 -16.32 7.95 -2.61
N CYS A 59 -16.29 6.63 -2.76
CA CYS A 59 -15.14 5.80 -2.41
C CYS A 59 -14.12 5.83 -3.56
N GLU A 60 -12.90 6.29 -3.31
CA GLU A 60 -11.79 6.31 -4.28
C GLU A 60 -10.75 5.21 -4.00
N GLY A 61 -11.05 4.33 -3.04
CA GLY A 61 -10.17 3.25 -2.63
C GLY A 61 -10.57 2.65 -1.30
N GLY A 62 -10.01 1.49 -0.99
CA GLY A 62 -10.13 0.92 0.33
C GLY A 62 -9.27 -0.30 0.51
N PHE A 63 -9.30 -0.85 1.72
CA PHE A 63 -8.81 -2.18 1.95
C PHE A 63 -9.69 -2.94 2.95
N LEU A 64 -9.73 -4.25 2.75
CA LEU A 64 -10.23 -5.25 3.68
C LEU A 64 -9.02 -6.01 4.19
N LEU A 65 -8.81 -5.96 5.49
CA LEU A 65 -7.76 -6.65 6.21
C LEU A 65 -8.37 -7.74 7.07
N ASN A 66 -8.28 -9.00 6.64
CA ASN A 66 -8.77 -10.14 7.41
C ASN A 66 -7.61 -10.82 8.13
N ARG A 67 -7.48 -10.58 9.43
CA ARG A 67 -6.41 -11.15 10.26
C ARG A 67 -6.61 -12.64 10.53
N ASP A 68 -7.86 -13.06 10.65
CA ASP A 68 -8.20 -14.46 10.93
C ASP A 68 -7.74 -15.38 9.79
N GLN A 69 -7.85 -14.89 8.54
CA GLN A 69 -7.44 -15.61 7.33
C GLN A 69 -6.07 -15.17 6.78
N LYS A 70 -5.40 -14.18 7.40
CA LYS A 70 -4.21 -13.52 6.86
C LYS A 70 -4.38 -13.11 5.39
N ALA A 71 -5.38 -12.27 5.13
CA ALA A 71 -5.63 -11.74 3.80
C ALA A 71 -5.76 -10.22 3.78
N LEU A 72 -5.12 -9.60 2.79
CA LEU A 72 -5.27 -8.20 2.45
C LEU A 72 -5.86 -8.12 1.04
N VAL A 73 -7.04 -7.52 0.95
CA VAL A 73 -7.69 -7.18 -0.32
C VAL A 73 -7.77 -5.67 -0.38
N PHE A 74 -7.30 -5.04 -1.45
CA PHE A 74 -7.27 -3.58 -1.51
C PHE A 74 -7.43 -3.05 -2.93
N HIS A 75 -7.77 -1.78 -3.02
CA HIS A 75 -7.80 -1.01 -4.26
C HIS A 75 -7.55 0.46 -3.94
N PHE A 76 -6.96 1.18 -4.89
CA PHE A 76 -6.87 2.63 -4.85
C PHE A 76 -6.98 3.17 -6.27
N ASP A 77 -7.73 4.24 -6.48
CA ASP A 77 -7.82 4.88 -7.80
C ASP A 77 -6.57 5.71 -8.08
N TYR A 78 -5.99 6.31 -7.04
CA TYR A 78 -4.91 7.29 -7.14
C TYR A 78 -3.77 7.00 -6.18
N TRP A 79 -2.54 7.30 -6.59
CA TRP A 79 -1.38 7.42 -5.71
C TRP A 79 -0.87 8.86 -5.77
N SER A 80 -0.65 9.45 -4.59
CA SER A 80 -0.23 10.83 -4.32
C SER A 80 0.26 11.68 -5.51
N VAL A 81 -0.42 12.82 -5.67
CA VAL A 81 -0.33 13.83 -6.73
C VAL A 81 0.89 14.77 -6.67
N ASP A 82 1.74 14.65 -5.64
CA ASP A 82 2.92 15.51 -5.48
C ASP A 82 4.19 14.89 -6.11
N ALA A 83 4.07 13.68 -6.65
CA ALA A 83 5.15 13.03 -7.38
C ALA A 83 5.36 13.71 -8.75
N GLU A 84 6.62 13.98 -9.10
CA GLU A 84 6.94 14.50 -10.43
C GLU A 84 6.40 13.56 -11.52
N PRO A 85 5.74 14.09 -12.56
CA PRO A 85 5.23 13.29 -13.65
C PRO A 85 6.38 12.54 -14.34
N LEU A 86 6.10 11.30 -14.75
CA LEU A 86 7.03 10.53 -15.58
C LEU A 86 6.97 11.08 -17.00
N VAL A 87 8.12 11.29 -17.62
CA VAL A 87 8.21 11.74 -19.02
C VAL A 87 8.86 10.63 -19.83
N ASP A 88 8.18 10.16 -20.89
CA ASP A 88 8.76 9.17 -21.79
C ASP A 88 9.80 9.78 -22.74
N LEU A 89 10.46 8.91 -23.51
CA LEU A 89 11.48 9.31 -24.49
C LEU A 89 10.95 10.22 -25.60
N ASN A 90 9.63 10.27 -25.80
CA ASN A 90 8.96 11.14 -26.76
C ASN A 90 8.47 12.45 -26.13
N GLY A 91 8.72 12.67 -24.83
CA GLY A 91 8.28 13.85 -24.11
C GLY A 91 6.83 13.80 -23.62
N LYS A 92 6.14 12.66 -23.72
CA LYS A 92 4.79 12.50 -23.18
C LYS A 92 4.85 12.35 -21.67
N MET A 93 4.03 13.14 -20.99
CA MET A 93 3.94 13.15 -19.52
C MET A 93 2.87 12.17 -19.04
N TYR A 94 3.20 11.40 -18.01
CA TYR A 94 2.35 10.47 -17.30
C TYR A 94 2.29 10.91 -15.84
N HIS A 95 1.08 11.15 -15.35
CA HIS A 95 0.85 11.48 -13.96
C HIS A 95 0.69 10.19 -13.14
N TRP A 96 0.91 10.25 -11.82
CA TRP A 96 0.80 9.08 -10.95
C TRP A 96 -0.65 8.75 -10.57
N ASP A 97 -1.60 9.58 -10.98
CA ASP A 97 -3.03 9.35 -10.88
C ASP A 97 -3.52 8.25 -11.83
N ILE A 98 -2.85 8.01 -12.95
CA ILE A 98 -3.14 6.92 -13.90
C ILE A 98 -2.41 5.62 -13.57
N PHE A 99 -1.89 5.49 -12.35
CA PHE A 99 -1.14 4.31 -11.89
C PHE A 99 -1.85 2.98 -12.18
N THR A 100 -3.15 2.94 -11.90
CA THR A 100 -3.97 1.74 -12.08
C THR A 100 -4.33 1.45 -13.53
N GLU A 101 -4.00 2.36 -14.46
CA GLU A 101 -4.16 2.18 -15.90
C GLU A 101 -2.99 1.41 -16.53
N PHE A 102 -1.89 1.21 -15.79
CA PHE A 102 -0.72 0.44 -16.24
C PHE A 102 -0.60 -0.89 -15.48
N PRO A 103 -1.07 -2.00 -16.07
CA PRO A 103 -1.00 -3.34 -15.46
C PRO A 103 0.40 -3.74 -14.98
N LEU A 104 1.47 -3.35 -15.70
CA LEU A 104 2.84 -3.65 -15.31
C LEU A 104 3.25 -2.93 -14.01
N LEU A 105 2.84 -1.67 -13.84
CA LEU A 105 3.09 -0.91 -12.61
C LEU A 105 2.41 -1.56 -11.42
N VAL A 106 1.13 -1.90 -11.55
CA VAL A 106 0.39 -2.54 -10.45
C VAL A 106 0.97 -3.91 -10.13
N ARG A 107 1.41 -4.70 -11.11
CA ARG A 107 2.09 -5.98 -10.87
C ARG A 107 3.37 -5.80 -10.06
N CYS A 108 4.23 -4.87 -10.46
CA CYS A 108 5.46 -4.55 -9.73
C CYS A 108 5.12 -4.09 -8.29
N TYR A 109 4.12 -3.25 -8.13
CA TYR A 109 3.66 -2.83 -6.82
C TYR A 109 3.14 -4.00 -5.97
N LEU A 110 2.38 -4.92 -6.54
CA LEU A 110 1.90 -6.12 -5.85
C LEU A 110 3.03 -7.04 -5.42
N ASP A 111 4.08 -7.19 -6.22
CA ASP A 111 5.27 -7.96 -5.84
C ASP A 111 5.93 -7.35 -4.59
N MET A 112 6.05 -6.02 -4.56
CA MET A 112 6.56 -5.28 -3.40
C MET A 112 5.67 -5.44 -2.17
N VAL A 113 4.35 -5.32 -2.31
CA VAL A 113 3.41 -5.54 -1.20
C VAL A 113 3.50 -6.98 -0.70
N ARG A 114 3.52 -7.99 -1.56
CA ARG A 114 3.65 -9.40 -1.15
C ARG A 114 4.92 -9.63 -0.34
N ALA A 115 6.04 -9.01 -0.71
CA ALA A 115 7.28 -9.08 0.06
C ALA A 115 7.13 -8.46 1.47
N CYS A 116 6.35 -7.39 1.63
CA CYS A 116 6.07 -6.76 2.92
C CYS A 116 5.03 -7.51 3.78
N TRP A 117 4.35 -8.52 3.23
CA TRP A 117 3.27 -9.25 3.90
C TRP A 117 3.51 -10.77 3.88
N PRO A 118 4.55 -11.27 4.57
CA PRO A 118 4.94 -12.67 4.50
C PRO A 118 3.84 -13.60 5.02
N GLY A 119 3.45 -14.58 4.19
CA GLY A 119 2.43 -15.58 4.54
C GLY A 119 0.99 -15.06 4.49
N TRP A 120 0.76 -13.87 3.92
CA TRP A 120 -0.57 -13.33 3.67
C TRP A 120 -1.00 -13.55 2.22
N THR A 121 -2.31 -13.68 2.02
CA THR A 121 -2.93 -13.61 0.70
C THR A 121 -3.15 -12.15 0.32
N ILE A 122 -2.54 -11.70 -0.77
CA ILE A 122 -2.62 -10.32 -1.24
C ILE A 122 -3.40 -10.26 -2.56
N LYS A 123 -4.52 -9.55 -2.57
CA LYS A 123 -5.37 -9.33 -3.76
C LYS A 123 -5.53 -7.84 -4.05
N PHE A 124 -5.38 -7.47 -5.31
CA PHE A 124 -5.85 -6.18 -5.82
C PHE A 124 -7.26 -6.37 -6.36
N ALA A 125 -8.26 -5.65 -5.85
CA ALA A 125 -9.67 -5.82 -6.24
C ALA A 125 -10.20 -4.59 -7.00
N GLN A 126 -11.51 -4.45 -7.15
CA GLN A 126 -12.14 -3.24 -7.69
C GLN A 126 -12.60 -2.32 -6.55
N THR A 127 -12.68 -1.01 -6.79
CA THR A 127 -13.16 -0.04 -5.78
C THR A 127 -14.54 -0.41 -5.22
N VAL A 128 -15.41 -0.94 -6.09
CA VAL A 128 -16.79 -1.31 -5.73
C VAL A 128 -16.84 -2.38 -4.62
N ASP A 129 -15.82 -3.21 -4.51
CA ASP A 129 -15.75 -4.27 -3.49
C ASP A 129 -15.53 -3.71 -2.08
N PHE A 130 -15.08 -2.46 -1.96
CA PHE A 130 -14.92 -1.74 -0.69
C PHE A 130 -16.06 -0.76 -0.43
N CYS A 131 -17.02 -0.68 -1.34
CA CYS A 131 -18.22 0.12 -1.17
C CYS A 131 -19.25 -0.71 -0.39
N CYS A 132 -20.12 -0.07 0.37
CA CYS A 132 -21.13 -0.79 1.15
C CYS A 132 -22.49 -0.84 0.42
N PRO A 133 -22.80 -1.88 -0.36
CA PRO A 133 -24.19 -2.25 -0.57
C PRO A 133 -24.72 -2.92 0.70
N GLN A 134 -25.99 -2.69 1.03
CA GLN A 134 -26.65 -3.36 2.14
C GLN A 134 -26.53 -4.89 1.99
N GLY A 135 -26.02 -5.57 3.02
CA GLY A 135 -25.96 -7.04 3.08
C GLY A 135 -24.69 -7.69 2.52
N PHE A 136 -23.62 -6.93 2.28
CA PHE A 136 -22.35 -7.52 1.85
C PHE A 136 -21.68 -8.27 3.01
N GLU A 137 -21.38 -9.55 2.80
CA GLU A 137 -20.49 -10.31 3.65
C GLU A 137 -19.06 -10.02 3.21
N PHE A 138 -18.20 -9.59 4.14
CA PHE A 138 -16.78 -9.34 3.89
C PHE A 138 -16.02 -10.67 3.82
N ASP A 139 -16.29 -11.43 2.76
CA ASP A 139 -15.69 -12.73 2.50
C ASP A 139 -14.57 -12.57 1.46
N VAL A 140 -13.33 -12.70 1.93
CA VAL A 140 -12.12 -12.58 1.11
C VAL A 140 -12.13 -13.54 -0.07
N GLU A 141 -12.71 -14.73 0.09
CA GLU A 141 -12.73 -15.76 -0.97
C GLU A 141 -13.68 -15.35 -2.10
N LYS A 142 -14.74 -14.61 -1.79
CA LYS A 142 -15.73 -14.13 -2.76
C LYS A 142 -15.30 -12.87 -3.49
N ILE A 143 -14.32 -12.11 -2.97
CA ILE A 143 -13.82 -10.92 -3.67
C ILE A 143 -12.84 -11.35 -4.78
N PRO A 144 -13.17 -11.10 -6.05
CA PRO A 144 -12.30 -11.46 -7.16
C PRO A 144 -11.05 -10.57 -7.17
N GLU A 145 -9.92 -11.15 -7.53
CA GLU A 145 -8.75 -10.35 -7.89
C GLU A 145 -9.04 -9.68 -9.24
N LYS A 146 -8.78 -8.38 -9.34
CA LYS A 146 -8.84 -7.62 -10.57
C LYS A 146 -7.78 -8.15 -11.52
N GLU A 147 -8.22 -8.81 -12.58
CA GLU A 147 -7.32 -9.28 -13.63
C GLU A 147 -6.61 -8.10 -14.29
N MET A 148 -5.28 -8.21 -14.34
CA MET A 148 -4.39 -7.21 -14.92
C MET A 148 -3.74 -7.84 -16.14
N GLU A 149 -4.46 -7.85 -17.26
CA GLU A 149 -3.87 -8.30 -18.52
C GLU A 149 -2.80 -7.30 -18.95
N VAL A 150 -1.57 -7.77 -19.10
CA VAL A 150 -0.49 -6.98 -19.71
C VAL A 150 -0.47 -7.37 -21.18
N THR A 151 -0.97 -6.50 -22.06
CA THR A 151 -0.81 -6.71 -23.50
C THR A 151 0.59 -6.28 -23.93
N ALA A 152 1.11 -6.87 -25.02
CA ALA A 152 2.42 -6.49 -25.55
C ALA A 152 2.49 -5.00 -25.93
N GLU A 153 1.38 -4.42 -26.36
CA GLU A 153 1.26 -2.99 -26.71
C GLU A 153 1.39 -2.10 -25.48
N GLN A 154 0.79 -2.47 -24.34
CA GLN A 154 0.92 -1.72 -23.08
C GLN A 154 2.34 -1.71 -22.51
N VAL A 155 3.14 -2.75 -22.80
CA VAL A 155 4.56 -2.80 -22.41
C VAL A 155 5.41 -1.86 -23.26
N LEU A 156 5.04 -1.65 -24.53
CA LEU A 156 5.80 -0.81 -25.46
C LEU A 156 5.58 0.69 -25.22
N ASP A 157 4.44 1.07 -24.64
CA ASP A 157 4.08 2.47 -24.41
C ASP A 157 4.53 3.03 -23.05
N PHE A 158 4.98 2.19 -22.12
CA PHE A 158 5.51 2.65 -20.83
C PHE A 158 7.03 2.83 -20.87
N PRO A 159 7.58 4.00 -20.47
CA PRO A 159 9.00 4.30 -20.69
C PRO A 159 9.98 3.55 -19.79
N LEU A 160 9.49 2.80 -18.79
CA LEU A 160 10.32 2.15 -17.78
C LEU A 160 10.20 0.63 -17.90
N GLY A 161 11.34 -0.05 -17.85
CA GLY A 161 11.39 -1.49 -17.62
C GLY A 161 11.03 -1.86 -16.18
N LYS A 162 10.91 -3.15 -15.91
CA LYS A 162 10.51 -3.69 -14.60
C LYS A 162 11.42 -3.18 -13.47
N THR A 163 12.74 -3.20 -13.67
CA THR A 163 13.73 -2.75 -12.68
C THR A 163 13.61 -1.25 -12.42
N GLU A 164 13.44 -0.43 -13.45
CA GLU A 164 13.27 1.01 -13.33
C GLU A 164 11.97 1.37 -12.60
N ILE A 165 10.90 0.61 -12.82
CA ILE A 165 9.64 0.74 -12.07
C ILE A 165 9.87 0.52 -10.58
N TYR A 166 10.56 -0.55 -10.19
CA TYR A 166 10.86 -0.80 -8.78
C TYR A 166 11.72 0.30 -8.15
N LEU A 167 12.74 0.78 -8.87
CA LEU A 167 13.56 1.90 -8.42
C LEU A 167 12.75 3.19 -8.29
N LYS A 168 11.74 3.39 -9.13
CA LYS A 168 10.86 4.55 -9.00
C LYS A 168 9.89 4.43 -7.83
N PHE A 169 9.33 3.25 -7.57
CA PHE A 169 8.55 3.03 -6.34
C PHE A 169 9.39 3.24 -5.10
N ALA A 170 10.62 2.75 -5.13
CA ALA A 170 11.59 3.02 -4.11
C ALA A 170 11.69 4.53 -3.84
N GLU A 171 12.03 5.31 -4.85
CA GLU A 171 12.12 6.77 -4.74
C GLU A 171 10.85 7.41 -4.15
N LEU A 172 9.67 7.06 -4.67
CA LEU A 172 8.39 7.62 -4.20
C LEU A 172 8.09 7.31 -2.74
N LEU A 173 8.30 6.06 -2.32
CA LEU A 173 8.08 5.63 -0.95
C LEU A 173 9.10 6.29 0.00
N LEU A 174 10.33 6.52 -0.46
CA LEU A 174 11.37 7.23 0.28
C LEU A 174 11.06 8.73 0.44
N MET A 175 10.41 9.34 -0.57
CA MET A 175 10.03 10.75 -0.57
C MET A 175 8.82 11.05 0.32
N ASP A 176 8.00 10.05 0.64
CA ASP A 176 6.85 10.26 1.52
C ASP A 176 7.29 10.61 2.94
N GLN A 177 7.08 11.86 3.35
CA GLN A 177 7.47 12.34 4.68
C GLN A 177 6.55 11.85 5.80
N ARG A 178 5.42 11.20 5.47
CA ARG A 178 4.43 10.69 6.43
C ARG A 178 4.79 9.31 7.00
N PHE A 179 5.96 8.79 6.65
CA PHE A 179 6.49 7.49 7.05
C PHE A 179 7.24 7.54 8.40
N ASP A 180 6.74 6.81 9.42
CA ASP A 180 7.42 6.60 10.71
C ASP A 180 8.17 5.26 10.77
N PHE A 181 9.38 5.26 10.20
CA PHE A 181 10.32 4.14 10.10
C PHE A 181 10.71 3.50 11.44
N ARG A 182 10.70 4.27 12.56
CA ARG A 182 11.25 3.77 13.84
C ARG A 182 10.48 2.55 14.34
N MET A 183 9.18 2.48 14.05
CA MET A 183 8.35 1.33 14.40
C MET A 183 8.61 0.09 13.57
N VAL A 184 8.90 0.25 12.27
CA VAL A 184 9.24 -0.90 11.38
C VAL A 184 10.61 -1.47 11.73
N ALA A 185 11.59 -0.59 11.95
CA ALA A 185 12.95 -0.98 12.27
C ALA A 185 13.04 -1.73 13.61
N GLN A 186 12.18 -1.43 14.58
CA GLN A 186 12.22 -2.08 15.89
C GLN A 186 11.90 -3.59 15.81
N GLN A 187 10.96 -4.02 14.97
CA GLN A 187 10.63 -5.44 14.78
C GLN A 187 11.72 -6.18 13.98
N VAL A 188 12.30 -5.55 12.97
CA VAL A 188 13.37 -6.13 12.15
C VAL A 188 14.67 -6.24 12.96
N LEU A 189 15.03 -5.20 13.70
CA LEU A 189 16.28 -5.15 14.50
C LEU A 189 16.24 -6.08 15.73
N GLN A 190 15.06 -6.38 16.29
CA GLN A 190 14.93 -7.37 17.39
C GLN A 190 15.29 -8.80 16.97
N THR A 191 15.30 -9.09 15.68
CA THR A 191 15.67 -10.41 15.14
C THR A 191 17.10 -10.46 14.59
N HIS A 192 17.83 -9.35 14.60
CA HIS A 192 19.14 -9.21 13.96
C HIS A 192 20.30 -9.33 14.97
N PRO A 193 21.40 -10.04 14.67
CA PRO A 193 22.51 -10.30 15.60
C PRO A 193 23.28 -9.06 16.12
N GLN A 194 22.99 -7.87 15.60
CA GLN A 194 23.67 -6.62 15.94
C GLN A 194 22.75 -5.59 16.62
N ALA A 195 21.61 -6.04 17.16
CA ALA A 195 20.60 -5.20 17.80
C ALA A 195 21.13 -4.24 18.88
N GLU A 196 22.22 -4.59 19.57
CA GLU A 196 22.83 -3.77 20.62
C GLU A 196 23.42 -2.45 20.09
N LEU A 197 23.84 -2.39 18.83
CA LEU A 197 24.34 -1.16 18.20
C LEU A 197 23.22 -0.16 17.86
N ALA A 198 21.96 -0.61 17.89
CA ALA A 198 20.79 0.20 17.56
C ALA A 198 20.13 0.86 18.80
N VAL A 199 20.52 0.47 20.01
CA VAL A 199 19.88 0.91 21.28
C VAL A 199 20.00 2.43 21.51
N ASP A 200 21.05 3.07 20.99
CA ASP A 200 21.24 4.52 21.10
C ASP A 200 20.40 5.33 20.08
N TYR A 201 19.87 4.69 19.03
CA TYR A 201 19.04 5.34 18.01
C TYR A 201 17.58 5.57 18.44
N PHE A 202 17.13 4.95 19.53
CA PHE A 202 15.73 5.00 19.99
C PHE A 202 15.47 5.97 21.17
N LYS A 203 16.46 6.78 21.57
CA LYS A 203 16.26 7.75 22.65
C LYS A 203 15.63 9.05 22.14
N ALA A 204 14.41 9.30 22.64
CA ALA A 204 13.59 10.52 22.64
C ALA A 204 12.69 10.84 21.40
N PRO A 205 11.42 11.26 21.64
CA PRO A 205 10.42 11.58 20.64
C PRO A 205 10.56 13.03 20.17
N SER A 206 11.45 13.23 19.23
CA SER A 206 11.34 14.25 18.20
C SER A 206 12.23 13.79 17.06
N GLN A 207 11.90 14.17 15.82
CA GLN A 207 12.66 13.94 14.58
C GLN A 207 12.18 12.79 13.70
N ILE A 208 11.81 13.19 12.49
CA ILE A 208 11.52 12.37 11.31
C ILE A 208 12.71 11.42 11.05
N PRO A 209 12.49 10.18 10.60
CA PRO A 209 13.56 9.25 10.21
C PRO A 209 14.50 9.84 9.17
N GLY A 210 15.79 9.52 9.27
CA GLY A 210 16.80 9.95 8.29
C GLY A 210 16.64 9.23 6.95
N MET A 211 17.08 9.86 5.87
CA MET A 211 17.05 9.30 4.51
C MET A 211 17.72 7.91 4.40
N ARG A 212 18.79 7.69 5.16
CA ARG A 212 19.61 6.46 5.17
C ARG A 212 18.85 5.21 5.64
N ASP A 213 17.93 5.41 6.55
CA ASP A 213 17.13 4.35 7.14
C ASP A 213 16.10 3.82 6.14
N ARG A 214 15.41 4.76 5.48
CA ARG A 214 14.44 4.46 4.43
C ARG A 214 15.09 3.68 3.28
N GLU A 215 16.32 4.05 2.92
CA GLU A 215 17.13 3.42 1.88
C GLU A 215 17.38 1.92 2.15
N GLU A 216 17.58 1.51 3.41
CA GLU A 216 17.92 0.13 3.76
C GLU A 216 16.73 -0.84 3.61
N ILE A 217 15.53 -0.47 4.06
CA ILE A 217 14.31 -1.29 3.82
C ILE A 217 14.11 -1.47 2.32
N MET A 218 14.29 -0.39 1.57
CA MET A 218 14.10 -0.44 0.14
C MET A 218 15.12 -1.34 -0.56
N ARG A 219 16.38 -1.33 -0.11
CA ARG A 219 17.41 -2.25 -0.58
C ARG A 219 17.05 -3.71 -0.32
N GLN A 220 16.45 -4.02 0.82
CA GLN A 220 16.02 -5.38 1.16
C GLN A 220 14.86 -5.84 0.28
N VAL A 221 13.85 -5.00 0.06
CA VAL A 221 12.73 -5.29 -0.85
C VAL A 221 13.24 -5.48 -2.27
N LEU A 222 14.08 -4.56 -2.77
CA LEU A 222 14.67 -4.67 -4.10
C LEU A 222 15.52 -5.92 -4.26
N ARG A 223 16.24 -6.35 -3.22
CA ARG A 223 17.01 -7.60 -3.27
C ARG A 223 16.09 -8.80 -3.48
N VAL A 224 15.04 -8.94 -2.67
CA VAL A 224 14.09 -10.06 -2.77
C VAL A 224 13.39 -10.06 -4.14
N VAL A 225 12.97 -8.89 -4.61
CA VAL A 225 12.11 -8.77 -5.80
C VAL A 225 12.91 -8.82 -7.13
N LEU A 226 14.20 -8.46 -7.13
CA LEU A 226 15.06 -8.51 -8.32
C LEU A 226 15.87 -9.80 -8.44
N GLU A 227 15.99 -10.60 -7.38
CA GLU A 227 16.71 -11.89 -7.39
C GLU A 227 15.80 -13.08 -7.80
N ASP A 228 14.47 -12.92 -7.77
CA ASP A 228 13.44 -13.85 -8.29
C ASP A 228 13.00 -13.52 -9.73
#